data_AF-A0A9Q0H9K5-F1
#
_entry.id   AF-A0A9Q0H9K5-F1
#
_cell.length_a   1.000
_cell.length_b   1.000
_cell.length_c   1.000
_cell.angle_alpha   90.00
_cell.angle_beta   90.00
_cell.angle_gamma   90.00
#
_symmetry.space_group_name_H-M   'P 1'
#
loop_
_entity.id
_entity.type
_entity.pdbx_description
1 polymer ?
#
loop_
_entity_poly.entity_id
_entity_poly.type
_entity_poly.pdbx_seq_one_letter_code
_entity_poly.pdbx_strand_id
1 'polypeptide(L)'
;MGEELGSTSTAIQSSNIGFKLLKKCGWKEGTGLGVAEQGMLEPLQARVKKNKRGLGAEKPKKKTSLLPDDHAFAKESDNENLQSRKKIKTASKRLRKMLEEEKLLQEKEFERAFFREFWPDNV
;
A
#
# COMPACT_ATOMS: atom_id res chain seq x y z
N MET A 1 -11.62 4.69 1.28
CA MET A 1 -11.77 6.04 1.85
C MET A 1 -10.83 6.12 3.04
N GLY A 2 -10.23 7.28 3.31
CA GLY A 2 -9.49 7.46 4.55
C GLY A 2 -10.46 7.43 5.72
N GLU A 3 -10.04 6.87 6.84
CA GLU A 3 -10.80 7.03 8.08
C GLU A 3 -10.64 8.48 8.54
N GLU A 4 -11.76 9.08 8.94
CA GLU A 4 -11.78 10.38 9.60
C GLU A 4 -11.44 10.14 11.08
N LEU A 5 -10.28 10.65 11.50
CA LEU A 5 -9.84 10.65 12.90
C LEU A 5 -10.12 12.03 13.48
N GLY A 6 -10.61 12.06 14.72
CA GLY A 6 -10.79 13.30 15.49
C GLY A 6 -12.24 13.67 15.80
N SER A 7 -13.24 12.91 15.33
CA SER A 7 -14.63 13.13 15.72
C SER A 7 -14.95 12.48 17.06
N THR A 8 -14.44 13.03 18.17
CA THR A 8 -15.07 12.79 19.47
C THR A 8 -16.17 13.83 19.64
N SER A 9 -17.40 13.46 19.29
CA SER A 9 -18.62 14.30 19.42
C SER A 9 -18.96 14.67 20.88
N THR A 10 -18.09 14.34 21.84
CA THR A 10 -18.34 14.45 23.27
C THR A 10 -17.38 15.45 23.88
N ALA A 11 -17.92 16.39 24.66
CA ALA A 11 -17.14 17.35 25.42
C ALA A 11 -16.17 16.65 26.40
N ILE A 12 -15.04 17.31 26.67
CA ILE A 12 -14.04 16.83 27.62
C ILE A 12 -14.68 16.74 29.01
N GLN A 13 -14.57 15.57 29.65
CA GLN A 13 -15.19 15.32 30.95
C GLN A 13 -14.55 16.16 32.06
N SER A 14 -15.36 16.55 33.06
CA SER A 14 -14.90 17.37 34.18
C SER A 14 -13.90 16.68 35.11
N SER A 15 -13.87 15.34 35.08
CA SER A 15 -12.87 14.52 35.78
C SER A 15 -11.47 14.66 35.18
N ASN A 16 -11.37 15.01 33.89
CA ASN A 16 -10.11 15.14 33.16
C ASN A 16 -9.24 16.26 33.74
N ILE A 17 -7.95 15.98 33.92
CA ILE A 17 -6.99 16.94 34.50
C ILE A 17 -6.85 18.19 33.60
N GLY A 18 -6.81 18.02 32.29
CA GLY A 18 -6.74 19.11 31.32
C GLY A 18 -7.96 20.03 31.38
N PHE A 19 -9.16 19.48 31.56
CA PHE A 19 -10.38 20.28 31.75
C PHE A 19 -10.28 21.17 33.00
N LYS A 20 -9.81 20.60 34.12
CA LYS A 20 -9.63 21.34 35.37
C LYS A 20 -8.59 22.45 35.22
N LEU A 21 -7.50 22.18 34.50
CA LEU A 21 -6.46 23.16 34.23
C LEU A 21 -6.98 24.30 33.36
N LEU A 22 -7.69 24.00 32.28
CA LEU A 22 -8.32 25.02 31.42
C LEU A 22 -9.25 25.94 32.21
N LYS A 23 -10.15 25.36 33.03
CA LYS A 23 -11.04 26.16 33.90
C LYS A 23 -10.26 27.05 34.87
N LYS A 24 -9.17 26.56 35.47
CA LYS A 24 -8.30 27.36 36.35
C LYS A 24 -7.60 28.50 35.62
N CYS A 25 -7.26 28.32 34.34
CA CYS A 25 -6.69 29.36 33.48
C CYS A 25 -7.74 30.36 32.95
N GLY A 26 -9.01 30.26 33.39
CA GLY A 26 -10.08 31.18 33.01
C GLY A 26 -10.85 30.77 31.75
N TRP A 27 -10.56 29.61 31.16
CA TRP A 27 -11.37 29.10 30.05
C TRP A 27 -12.75 28.65 30.53
N LYS A 28 -13.79 28.97 29.77
CA LYS A 28 -15.18 28.61 30.05
C LYS A 28 -15.64 27.52 29.10
N GLU A 29 -16.38 26.57 29.65
CA GLU A 29 -16.95 25.48 28.87
C GLU A 29 -17.93 26.02 27.82
N GLY A 30 -17.81 25.54 26.58
CA GLY A 30 -18.60 26.02 25.44
C GLY A 30 -18.05 27.28 24.75
N THR A 31 -16.96 27.87 25.24
CA THR A 31 -16.29 29.01 24.60
C THR A 31 -15.02 28.61 23.85
N GLY A 32 -14.72 29.32 22.77
CA GLY A 32 -13.49 29.14 22.01
C GLY A 32 -12.27 29.64 22.78
N LEU A 33 -11.08 29.17 22.39
CA LEU A 33 -9.83 29.66 22.98
C LEU A 33 -9.40 31.00 22.33
N GLY A 34 -8.67 31.83 23.08
CA GLY A 34 -8.13 33.11 22.59
C GLY A 34 -8.78 34.32 23.28
N VAL A 35 -8.20 35.50 23.05
CA VAL A 35 -8.61 36.76 23.72
C VAL A 35 -10.07 37.13 23.47
N ALA A 36 -10.56 36.85 22.27
CA ALA A 36 -11.94 37.12 21.86
C ALA A 36 -12.75 35.82 21.71
N GLU A 37 -12.32 34.73 22.36
CA GLU A 37 -12.94 33.41 22.26
C GLU A 37 -13.05 32.90 20.80
N GLN A 38 -12.15 33.35 19.93
CA GLN A 38 -12.21 33.14 18.48
C GLN A 38 -11.80 31.74 18.02
N GLY A 39 -11.26 30.92 18.93
CA GLY A 39 -10.82 29.57 18.64
C GLY A 39 -11.99 28.65 18.32
N MET A 40 -11.73 27.67 17.47
CA MET A 40 -12.75 26.73 17.05
C MET A 40 -13.15 25.79 18.20
N LEU A 41 -14.46 25.58 18.37
CA LEU A 41 -15.03 24.78 19.45
C LEU A 41 -14.85 23.27 19.22
N GLU A 42 -14.98 22.85 17.97
CA GLU A 42 -14.87 21.45 17.59
C GLU A 42 -13.46 21.11 17.10
N PRO A 43 -12.94 19.91 17.39
CA PRO A 43 -11.66 19.46 16.83
C PRO A 43 -11.69 19.39 15.30
N LEU A 44 -10.56 19.72 14.65
CA LEU A 44 -10.42 19.50 13.22
C LEU A 44 -10.42 18.01 12.88
N GLN A 45 -11.21 17.64 11.88
CA GLN A 45 -11.21 16.29 11.35
C GLN A 45 -10.00 16.06 10.44
N ALA A 46 -9.19 15.07 10.79
CA ALA A 46 -8.05 14.64 9.99
C ALA A 46 -8.42 13.43 9.14
N ARG A 47 -8.12 13.47 7.84
CA ARG A 47 -8.30 12.33 6.93
C ARG A 47 -7.00 11.54 6.79
N VAL A 48 -7.00 10.31 7.31
CA VAL A 48 -5.81 9.45 7.20
C VAL A 48 -5.74 8.80 5.83
N LYS A 49 -4.62 9.04 5.15
CA LYS A 49 -4.34 8.43 3.86
C LYS A 49 -3.79 7.02 4.05
N LYS A 50 -4.62 6.02 3.79
CA LYS A 50 -4.24 4.59 3.87
C LYS A 50 -3.51 4.07 2.62
N ASN A 51 -3.47 4.83 1.53
CA ASN A 51 -2.88 4.40 0.27
C ASN A 51 -1.49 5.02 0.04
N LYS A 52 -0.70 4.37 -0.80
CA LYS A 52 0.65 4.85 -1.19
C LYS A 52 0.67 5.64 -2.51
N ARG A 53 -0.50 6.01 -3.04
CA ARG A 53 -0.61 6.73 -4.32
C ARG A 53 -0.25 8.20 -4.15
N GLY A 54 0.19 8.88 -5.20
CA GLY A 54 0.42 10.32 -5.17
C GLY A 54 -0.84 11.12 -4.80
N LEU A 55 -0.67 12.35 -4.31
CA LEU A 55 -1.77 13.30 -4.18
C LEU A 55 -2.33 13.61 -5.58
N GLY A 56 -3.64 13.85 -5.69
CA GLY A 56 -4.31 14.09 -6.98
C GLY A 56 -4.51 12.85 -7.87
N ALA A 57 -3.99 11.67 -7.49
CA ALA A 57 -4.16 10.46 -8.29
C ALA A 57 -5.64 10.03 -8.33
N GLU A 58 -6.19 9.79 -9.53
CA GLU A 58 -7.60 9.42 -9.71
C GLU A 58 -8.01 8.22 -8.86
N LYS A 59 -9.10 8.32 -8.10
CA LYS A 59 -9.60 7.19 -7.30
C LYS A 59 -9.98 6.03 -8.24
N PRO A 60 -9.62 4.78 -7.93
CA PRO A 60 -10.06 3.66 -8.75
C PRO A 60 -11.58 3.62 -8.72
N LYS A 61 -12.21 3.62 -9.90
CA LYS A 61 -13.67 3.50 -10.01
C LYS A 61 -14.08 2.16 -9.41
N LYS A 62 -14.79 2.19 -8.28
CA LYS A 62 -15.46 1.00 -7.78
C LYS A 62 -16.58 0.70 -8.77
N LYS A 63 -16.54 -0.46 -9.43
CA LYS A 63 -17.68 -0.97 -10.20
C LYS A 63 -18.79 -1.22 -9.18
N THR A 64 -19.76 -0.32 -9.11
CA THR A 64 -20.97 -0.50 -8.32
C THR A 64 -21.82 -1.53 -9.04
N SER A 65 -21.84 -2.76 -8.54
CA SER A 65 -22.81 -3.77 -8.93
C SER A 65 -24.18 -3.36 -8.38
N LEU A 66 -24.90 -2.52 -9.12
CA LEU A 66 -26.35 -2.36 -8.94
C LEU A 66 -27.00 -3.25 -10.01
N LEU A 67 -27.63 -4.32 -9.54
CA LEU A 67 -28.54 -5.16 -10.33
C LEU A 67 -29.76 -4.33 -10.76
N PRO A 68 -30.27 -4.55 -11.97
CA PRO A 68 -31.62 -5.13 -12.08
C PRO A 68 -31.57 -6.56 -12.62
N ASP A 69 -32.54 -7.37 -12.19
CA ASP A 69 -32.75 -8.77 -12.57
C ASP A 69 -32.72 -9.03 -14.09
N ASP A 70 -32.33 -10.28 -14.39
CA ASP A 70 -32.47 -11.01 -15.66
C ASP A 70 -31.63 -10.56 -16.87
N HIS A 71 -30.37 -10.97 -16.90
CA HIS A 71 -29.82 -11.92 -17.90
C HIS A 71 -28.29 -12.07 -17.71
N ALA A 72 -27.85 -13.32 -17.80
CA ALA A 72 -26.47 -13.78 -17.65
C ALA A 72 -25.42 -12.93 -18.39
N PHE A 73 -24.31 -12.59 -17.70
CA PHE A 73 -22.93 -12.79 -18.16
C PHE A 73 -21.94 -12.44 -17.03
N ALA A 74 -21.19 -13.46 -16.60
CA ALA A 74 -20.15 -13.39 -15.59
C ALA A 74 -19.04 -12.40 -15.95
N LYS A 75 -18.60 -11.57 -14.98
CA LYS A 75 -17.23 -11.01 -14.92
C LYS A 75 -16.76 -10.83 -13.48
N GLU A 76 -16.41 -11.94 -12.84
CA GLU A 76 -15.34 -11.98 -11.84
C GLU A 76 -14.00 -11.82 -12.57
N SER A 77 -13.32 -10.68 -12.45
CA SER A 77 -11.90 -10.61 -12.83
C SER A 77 -11.26 -9.28 -12.42
N ASP A 78 -10.83 -9.12 -11.18
CA ASP A 78 -9.84 -8.08 -10.86
C ASP A 78 -8.83 -8.49 -9.75
N ASN A 79 -8.89 -9.72 -9.21
CA ASN A 79 -7.93 -10.25 -8.20
C ASN A 79 -6.86 -11.20 -8.80
N GLU A 80 -7.16 -11.92 -9.88
CA GLU A 80 -6.24 -12.88 -10.51
C GLU A 80 -5.03 -12.25 -11.24
N ASN A 81 -5.12 -10.98 -11.63
CA ASN A 81 -4.09 -10.31 -12.45
C ASN A 81 -2.81 -9.97 -11.62
N LEU A 82 -2.94 -9.71 -10.31
CA LEU A 82 -1.78 -9.37 -9.49
C LEU A 82 -0.97 -10.61 -9.07
N GLN A 83 -1.63 -11.75 -8.85
CA GLN A 83 -0.96 -13.02 -8.57
C GLN A 83 -0.29 -13.60 -9.82
N SER A 84 -0.97 -13.57 -10.97
CA SER A 84 -0.39 -14.01 -12.25
C SER A 84 0.81 -13.16 -12.66
N ARG A 85 0.76 -11.82 -12.55
CA ARG A 85 1.91 -10.96 -12.88
C ARG A 85 3.11 -11.16 -11.94
N LYS A 86 2.88 -11.51 -10.66
CA LYS A 86 3.96 -11.92 -9.75
C LYS A 86 4.56 -13.27 -10.17
N LYS A 87 3.71 -14.28 -10.44
CA LYS A 87 4.12 -15.63 -10.89
C LYS A 87 4.87 -15.61 -12.24
N ILE A 88 4.43 -14.80 -13.20
CA ILE A 88 5.09 -14.61 -14.51
C ILE A 88 6.49 -14.03 -14.33
N LYS A 89 6.67 -13.07 -13.42
CA LYS A 89 7.99 -12.49 -13.11
C LYS A 89 8.93 -13.50 -12.43
N THR A 90 8.44 -14.32 -11.49
CA THR A 90 9.27 -15.35 -10.84
C THR A 90 9.60 -16.51 -11.78
N ALA A 91 8.67 -16.94 -12.63
CA ALA A 91 8.92 -17.96 -13.66
C ALA A 91 9.98 -17.48 -14.66
N SER A 92 9.89 -16.22 -15.10
CA SER A 92 10.90 -15.60 -15.98
C SER A 92 12.29 -15.53 -15.34
N LYS A 93 12.38 -15.21 -14.04
CA LYS A 93 13.66 -15.21 -13.32
C LYS A 93 14.29 -16.61 -13.22
N ARG A 94 13.47 -17.64 -12.99
CA ARG A 94 13.93 -19.04 -12.94
C ARG A 94 14.45 -19.53 -14.29
N LEU A 95 13.73 -19.23 -15.37
CA LEU A 95 14.14 -19.60 -16.73
C LEU A 95 15.46 -18.93 -17.12
N ARG A 96 15.65 -17.66 -16.78
CA ARG A 96 16.93 -16.96 -17.01
C ARG A 96 18.10 -17.61 -16.27
N LYS A 97 17.92 -17.96 -14.99
CA LYS A 97 18.96 -18.63 -14.20
C LYS A 97 19.33 -20.01 -14.76
N MET A 98 18.34 -20.76 -15.22
CA MET A 98 18.54 -22.08 -15.85
C MET A 98 19.33 -21.97 -17.16
N LEU A 99 18.96 -21.04 -18.04
CA LEU A 99 19.67 -20.80 -19.30
C LEU A 99 21.13 -20.36 -19.07
N GLU A 100 21.38 -19.59 -18.02
CA GLU A 100 22.74 -19.15 -17.65
C GLU A 100 23.58 -20.31 -17.10
N GLU A 101 23.01 -21.17 -16.27
CA GLU A 101 23.67 -22.39 -15.78
C GLU A 101 23.96 -23.38 -16.92
N GLU A 102 23.04 -23.55 -17.86
CA GLU A 102 23.23 -24.38 -19.05
C GLU A 102 24.34 -23.82 -19.95
N LYS A 103 24.36 -22.50 -20.19
CA LYS A 103 25.42 -21.85 -20.96
C LYS A 103 26.79 -22.01 -20.31
N LEU A 104 26.87 -21.89 -18.99
CA LEU A 104 28.11 -22.14 -18.24
C LEU A 104 28.57 -23.59 -18.32
N LEU A 105 27.64 -24.55 -18.31
CA LEU A 105 27.97 -25.96 -18.52
C LEU A 105 28.44 -26.21 -19.95
N GLN A 106 27.79 -25.62 -20.96
CA GLN A 106 28.25 -25.69 -22.34
C GLN A 106 29.63 -25.08 -22.54
N GLU A 107 29.92 -23.93 -21.93
CA GLU A 107 31.26 -23.31 -22.00
C GLU A 107 32.31 -24.18 -21.32
N LYS A 108 32.02 -24.78 -20.16
CA LYS A 108 32.92 -25.73 -19.51
C LYS A 108 33.12 -27.02 -20.31
N GLU A 109 32.05 -27.55 -20.89
CA GLU A 109 32.10 -28.74 -21.76
C GLU A 109 32.92 -28.43 -23.01
N PHE A 110 32.70 -27.26 -23.62
CA PHE A 110 33.45 -26.75 -24.75
C PHE A 110 34.93 -26.58 -24.40
N GLU A 111 35.26 -25.96 -23.27
CA GLU A 111 36.64 -25.79 -22.84
C GLU A 111 37.33 -27.15 -22.63
N ARG A 112 36.66 -28.09 -21.94
CA ARG A 112 37.18 -29.46 -21.75
C ARG A 112 37.36 -30.20 -23.07
N ALA A 113 36.41 -30.09 -23.99
CA ALA A 113 36.49 -30.72 -25.31
C ALA A 113 37.57 -30.07 -26.19
N PHE A 114 37.65 -28.73 -26.17
CA PHE A 114 38.64 -27.94 -26.89
C PHE A 114 40.06 -28.27 -26.42
N PHE A 115 40.31 -28.33 -25.11
CA PHE A 115 41.61 -28.75 -24.58
C PHE A 115 41.92 -30.21 -24.91
N ARG A 116 40.94 -31.12 -24.83
CA ARG A 116 41.13 -32.53 -25.24
C ARG A 116 41.52 -32.67 -26.71
N GLU A 117 40.92 -31.89 -27.60
CA GLU A 117 41.16 -32.00 -29.05
C GLU A 117 42.40 -31.25 -29.51
N PHE A 118 42.69 -30.11 -28.90
CA PHE A 118 43.75 -29.23 -29.37
C PHE A 118 45.05 -29.47 -28.59
N TRP A 119 45.03 -29.68 -27.27
CA TRP A 119 46.22 -29.70 -26.38
C TRP A 119 46.26 -30.98 -25.51
N PRO A 120 46.67 -32.15 -26.06
CA PRO A 120 46.54 -33.46 -25.41
C PRO A 120 47.47 -33.70 -24.20
N ASP A 121 48.57 -32.96 -24.08
CA ASP A 121 49.69 -33.31 -23.18
C ASP A 121 49.60 -32.72 -21.76
N ASN A 122 48.43 -32.21 -21.33
CA ASN A 122 48.28 -31.61 -20.00
C ASN A 122 47.07 -32.12 -19.19
N VAL A 123 46.72 -33.39 -19.40
CA VAL A 123 45.90 -34.23 -18.50
C VAL A 123 46.73 -35.35 -17.93
#